data_AF-A0A4V1ZV91-F1
#
_entry.id   AF-A0A4V1ZV91-F1
#
_cell.length_a   1.000
_cell.length_b   1.000
_cell.length_c   1.000
_cell.angle_alpha   90.00
_cell.angle_beta   90.00
_cell.angle_gamma   90.00
#
_symmetry.space_group_name_H-M   'P 1'
#
loop_
_entity.id
_entity.type
_entity.pdbx_description
1 polymer ?
#
loop_
_entity_poly.entity_id
_entity_poly.type
_entity_poly.pdbx_seq_one_letter_code
_entity_poly.pdbx_strand_id
1 'polypeptide(L)'
;MIILFFQLIYGALMAGHKAATAAPTWPDINGHFVPETILSESPVTLNFVENTQTIHFIHRMLAYILLVMIIELTIQIKRNANATVLLKKAAIYPLLLVILQAVLGIVSVIISPGIIPGKWAAFEWMAQLHQVTGMLLVLSVITTWYLTTGKSFKYSL
;
A
#
# COMPACT_ATOMS: atom_id res chain seq x y z
N MET A 1 3.26 -0.44 11.32
CA MET A 1 1.84 -0.77 11.51
C MET A 1 0.94 0.43 11.27
N ILE A 2 1.19 1.59 11.87
CA ILE A 2 0.34 2.79 11.70
C ILE A 2 0.21 3.22 10.23
N ILE A 3 1.33 3.39 9.52
CA ILE A 3 1.30 3.76 8.09
C ILE A 3 0.56 2.72 7.24
N LEU A 4 0.84 1.42 7.46
CA LEU A 4 0.14 0.34 6.78
C LEU A 4 -1.37 0.35 7.07
N PHE A 5 -1.79 0.65 8.30
CA PHE A 5 -3.20 0.78 8.65
C PHE A 5 -3.89 1.89 7.86
N PHE A 6 -3.31 3.09 7.81
CA PHE A 6 -3.85 4.18 7.00
C PHE A 6 -3.79 3.88 5.50
N GLN A 7 -2.74 3.20 5.02
CA GLN A 7 -2.64 2.75 3.64
C GLN A 7 -3.83 1.88 3.24
N LEU A 8 -4.25 0.95 4.12
CA LEU A 8 -5.40 0.08 3.90
C LEU A 8 -6.71 0.86 3.92
N ILE A 9 -6.88 1.83 4.83
CA ILE A 9 -8.05 2.72 4.85
C ILE A 9 -8.17 3.46 3.52
N TYR A 10 -7.11 4.14 3.09
CA TYR A 10 -7.14 4.89 1.83
C TYR A 10 -7.28 3.95 0.61
N GLY A 11 -6.74 2.72 0.67
CA GLY A 11 -6.99 1.71 -0.36
C GLY A 11 -8.45 1.26 -0.43
N ALA A 12 -9.11 1.12 0.73
CA ALA A 12 -10.54 0.81 0.79
C ALA A 12 -11.40 1.99 0.29
N LEU A 13 -11.03 3.23 0.61
CA LEU A 13 -11.69 4.43 0.09
C LEU A 13 -11.57 4.50 -1.45
N MET A 14 -10.38 4.21 -1.99
CA MET A 14 -10.17 4.14 -3.45
C MET A 14 -11.09 3.12 -4.13
N ALA A 15 -11.22 1.93 -3.54
CA ALA A 15 -12.10 0.89 -4.06
C ALA A 15 -13.59 1.27 -3.93
N GLY A 16 -14.00 1.82 -2.78
CA GLY A 16 -15.39 2.21 -2.51
C GLY A 16 -15.90 3.31 -3.44
N HIS A 17 -15.07 4.31 -3.72
CA HIS A 17 -15.40 5.41 -4.64
C HIS A 17 -15.22 5.05 -6.12
N LYS A 18 -14.75 3.83 -6.43
CA LYS A 18 -14.29 3.46 -7.77
C LYS A 18 -13.30 4.50 -8.32
N ALA A 19 -12.44 5.01 -7.46
CA ALA A 19 -11.65 6.21 -7.70
C ALA A 19 -10.53 5.99 -8.73
N ALA A 20 -10.25 4.76 -9.16
CA ALA A 20 -9.11 4.46 -10.04
C ALA A 20 -9.02 5.38 -11.27
N THR A 21 -10.16 5.71 -11.88
CA THR A 21 -10.27 6.57 -13.06
C THR A 21 -10.21 8.08 -12.77
N ALA A 22 -10.24 8.49 -11.49
CA ALA A 22 -10.19 9.90 -11.11
C ALA A 22 -8.82 10.55 -11.37
N ALA A 23 -7.76 9.75 -11.37
CA ALA A 23 -6.39 10.19 -11.65
C ALA A 23 -5.58 9.09 -12.34
N PRO A 24 -5.85 8.77 -13.62
CA PRO A 24 -5.27 7.63 -14.33
C PRO A 24 -3.82 7.84 -14.81
N THR A 25 -3.12 8.82 -14.24
CA THR A 25 -1.69 9.08 -14.50
C THR A 25 -0.84 8.72 -13.29
N TRP A 26 0.44 8.50 -13.54
CA TRP A 26 1.47 8.27 -12.52
C TRP A 26 2.84 8.70 -13.11
N PRO A 27 3.73 9.34 -12.32
CA PRO A 27 3.64 9.59 -10.88
C PRO A 27 2.78 10.80 -10.51
N ASP A 28 2.50 11.68 -11.47
CA ASP A 28 1.60 12.82 -11.32
C ASP A 28 0.14 12.38 -11.13
N ILE A 29 -0.70 13.31 -10.71
CA ILE A 29 -2.15 13.21 -10.60
C ILE A 29 -2.72 14.22 -11.60
N ASN A 30 -3.08 13.72 -12.79
CA ASN A 30 -3.60 14.50 -13.91
C ASN A 30 -2.74 15.70 -14.31
N GLY A 31 -1.42 15.54 -14.33
CA GLY A 31 -0.44 16.58 -14.68
C GLY A 31 0.12 17.34 -13.47
N HIS A 32 -0.41 17.12 -12.26
CA HIS A 32 0.02 17.83 -11.05
C HIS A 32 0.59 16.86 -10.01
N PHE A 33 1.65 17.24 -9.29
CA PHE A 33 2.15 16.41 -8.17
C PHE A 33 1.24 16.48 -6.94
N VAL A 34 0.77 17.69 -6.62
CA VAL A 34 -0.29 17.94 -5.63
C VAL A 34 -1.51 18.46 -6.40
N PRO A 35 -2.68 17.81 -6.33
CA PRO A 35 -3.87 18.28 -7.02
C PRO A 35 -4.26 19.69 -6.55
N GLU A 36 -4.63 20.57 -7.48
CA GLU A 36 -5.10 21.93 -7.11
C GLU A 36 -6.42 21.88 -6.32
N THR A 37 -7.22 20.84 -6.54
CA THR A 37 -8.51 20.61 -5.90
C THR A 37 -8.41 19.90 -4.55
N ILE A 38 -7.22 19.78 -3.94
CA ILE A 38 -7.03 18.93 -2.75
C ILE A 38 -7.88 19.33 -1.54
N LEU A 39 -8.32 20.59 -1.46
CA LEU A 39 -9.20 21.14 -0.41
C LEU A 39 -10.47 21.79 -0.99
N SER A 40 -10.96 21.34 -2.15
CA SER A 40 -12.11 21.97 -2.82
C SER A 40 -13.46 21.71 -2.15
N GLU A 41 -13.61 20.64 -1.37
CA GLU A 41 -14.87 20.30 -0.71
C GLU A 41 -15.11 21.11 0.57
N SER A 42 -16.39 21.38 0.87
CA SER A 42 -16.85 22.05 2.09
C SER A 42 -17.87 21.18 2.85
N PRO A 43 -17.66 20.88 4.15
CA PRO A 43 -16.52 21.27 4.98
C PRO A 43 -15.21 20.58 4.56
N VAL A 44 -14.07 21.21 4.89
CA VAL A 44 -12.73 20.77 4.47
C VAL A 44 -12.45 19.30 4.79
N THR A 45 -13.03 18.78 5.88
CA THR A 45 -12.91 17.37 6.30
C THR A 45 -13.39 16.36 5.25
N LEU A 46 -14.34 16.74 4.39
CA LEU A 46 -14.84 15.87 3.33
C LEU A 46 -13.77 15.57 2.27
N ASN A 47 -12.77 16.44 2.09
CA ASN A 47 -11.70 16.19 1.14
C ASN A 47 -10.89 14.91 1.47
N PHE A 48 -10.80 14.54 2.74
CA PHE A 48 -10.03 13.36 3.13
C PHE A 48 -10.77 12.04 2.90
N VAL A 49 -12.08 12.08 2.64
CA VAL A 49 -12.94 10.89 2.57
C VAL A 49 -13.69 10.78 1.23
N GLU A 50 -14.12 11.89 0.64
CA GLU A 50 -14.97 11.96 -0.56
C GLU A 50 -14.20 12.45 -1.80
N ASN A 51 -13.23 13.36 -1.62
CA ASN A 51 -12.49 13.92 -2.75
C ASN A 51 -11.50 12.90 -3.31
N THR A 52 -11.89 12.27 -4.42
CA THR A 52 -11.12 11.20 -5.06
C THR A 52 -9.69 11.59 -5.43
N GLN A 53 -9.43 12.85 -5.80
CA GLN A 53 -8.06 13.30 -6.11
C GLN A 53 -7.22 13.39 -4.84
N THR A 54 -7.79 13.89 -3.74
CA THR A 54 -7.13 13.92 -2.43
C THR A 54 -6.87 12.51 -1.90
N ILE A 55 -7.82 11.59 -2.05
CA ILE A 55 -7.65 10.17 -1.69
C ILE A 55 -6.50 9.55 -2.49
N HIS A 56 -6.43 9.79 -3.81
CA HIS A 56 -5.30 9.34 -4.65
C HIS A 56 -3.98 9.87 -4.13
N PHE A 57 -3.90 11.18 -3.86
CA PHE A 57 -2.69 11.81 -3.35
C PHE A 57 -2.22 11.16 -2.06
N ILE A 58 -3.10 11.06 -1.06
CA ILE A 58 -2.76 10.51 0.24
C ILE A 58 -2.38 9.03 0.13
N HIS A 59 -3.14 8.24 -0.62
CA HIS A 59 -2.85 6.82 -0.84
C HIS A 59 -1.47 6.58 -1.48
N ARG A 60 -1.09 7.40 -2.47
CA ARG A 60 0.22 7.32 -3.14
C ARG A 60 1.35 7.75 -2.21
N MET A 61 1.19 8.85 -1.48
CA MET A 61 2.21 9.34 -0.55
C MET A 61 2.45 8.34 0.59
N LEU A 62 1.39 7.77 1.16
CA LEU A 62 1.49 6.72 2.17
C LEU A 62 2.16 5.46 1.60
N ALA A 63 1.91 5.09 0.34
CA ALA A 63 2.56 3.95 -0.30
C ALA A 63 4.08 4.16 -0.44
N TYR A 64 4.51 5.36 -0.84
CA TYR A 64 5.94 5.69 -0.94
C TYR A 64 6.63 5.67 0.42
N ILE A 65 6.00 6.27 1.44
CA ILE A 65 6.50 6.23 2.82
C ILE A 65 6.62 4.76 3.28
N LEU A 66 5.58 3.95 3.05
CA LEU A 66 5.58 2.54 3.42
C LEU A 66 6.70 1.74 2.72
N LEU A 67 6.94 2.00 1.43
CA LEU A 67 8.02 1.37 0.68
C LEU A 67 9.38 1.69 1.29
N VAL A 68 9.66 2.96 1.58
CA VAL A 68 10.92 3.39 2.22
C VAL A 68 11.08 2.74 3.60
N MET A 69 10.04 2.77 4.43
CA MET A 69 10.07 2.14 5.76
C MET A 69 10.33 0.63 5.70
N ILE A 70 9.77 -0.08 4.73
CA ILE A 70 10.00 -1.51 4.56
C ILE A 70 11.44 -1.78 4.09
N ILE A 71 11.98 -0.97 3.17
CA ILE A 71 13.39 -1.07 2.75
C ILE A 71 14.31 -0.90 3.96
N GLU A 72 14.10 0.15 4.75
CA GLU A 72 14.89 0.41 5.96
C GLU A 72 14.77 -0.73 6.97
N LEU A 73 13.56 -1.23 7.23
CA LEU A 73 13.32 -2.36 8.13
C LEU A 73 14.08 -3.60 7.66
N THR A 74 14.01 -3.95 6.37
CA THR A 74 14.73 -5.09 5.81
C THR A 74 16.24 -4.92 5.96
N ILE A 75 16.79 -3.74 5.66
CA ILE A 75 18.22 -3.46 5.84
C ILE A 75 18.64 -3.62 7.31
N GLN A 76 17.87 -3.05 8.24
CA GLN A 76 18.15 -3.13 9.68
C GLN A 76 18.16 -4.58 10.17
N ILE A 77 17.17 -5.39 9.79
CA ILE A 77 17.11 -6.81 10.16
C ILE A 77 18.28 -7.59 9.58
N LYS A 78 18.62 -7.37 8.30
CA LYS A 78 19.71 -8.09 7.63
C LYS A 78 21.08 -7.77 8.24
N ARG A 79 21.30 -6.51 8.63
CA ARG A 79 22.55 -6.03 9.26
C ARG A 79 22.65 -6.37 10.74
N ASN A 80 21.54 -6.69 11.41
CA ASN A 80 21.55 -7.05 12.82
C ASN A 80 22.25 -8.41 13.02
N ALA A 81 23.42 -8.40 13.69
CA ALA A 81 24.19 -9.60 13.99
C ALA A 81 23.42 -10.58 14.91
N ASN A 82 22.55 -10.05 15.78
CA ASN A 82 21.77 -10.81 16.75
C ASN A 82 20.42 -11.31 16.20
N ALA A 83 20.07 -11.00 14.94
CA ALA A 83 18.84 -11.47 14.33
C ALA A 83 18.96 -12.94 13.90
N THR A 84 17.94 -13.74 14.20
CA THR A 84 17.90 -15.17 13.83
C THR A 84 17.90 -15.35 12.31
N VAL A 85 18.37 -16.51 11.84
CA VAL A 85 18.33 -16.86 10.41
C VAL A 85 16.90 -16.81 9.88
N LEU A 86 15.92 -17.27 10.67
CA LEU A 86 14.51 -17.23 10.32
C LEU A 86 14.01 -15.78 10.13
N LEU A 87 14.29 -14.88 11.07
CA LEU A 87 13.90 -13.47 10.96
C LEU A 87 14.55 -12.81 9.74
N LYS A 88 15.83 -13.07 9.49
CA LYS A 88 16.53 -12.56 8.30
C LYS A 88 15.90 -13.08 7.01
N LYS A 89 15.48 -14.34 6.94
CA LYS A 89 14.75 -14.87 5.78
C LYS A 89 13.38 -14.22 5.66
N ALA A 90 12.61 -14.15 6.74
CA ALA A 90 11.26 -13.57 6.76
C ALA A 90 11.22 -12.11 6.31
N ALA A 91 12.23 -11.30 6.66
CA ALA A 91 12.30 -9.88 6.33
C ALA A 91 12.37 -9.55 4.82
N ILE A 92 12.56 -10.55 3.94
CA ILE A 92 12.52 -10.33 2.49
C ILE A 92 11.08 -10.25 1.95
N TYR A 93 10.13 -10.96 2.57
CA TYR A 93 8.76 -11.06 2.04
C TYR A 93 8.03 -9.71 2.06
N PRO A 94 8.07 -8.90 3.14
CA PRO A 94 7.47 -7.57 3.11
C PRO A 94 8.03 -6.70 1.99
N LEU A 95 9.34 -6.77 1.73
CA LEU A 95 10.01 -5.99 0.68
C LEU A 95 9.53 -6.40 -0.72
N LEU A 96 9.50 -7.70 -1.02
CA LEU A 96 9.02 -8.17 -2.32
C LEU A 96 7.55 -7.84 -2.52
N LEU A 97 6.73 -8.02 -1.49
CA LEU A 97 5.29 -7.78 -1.55
C LEU A 97 4.97 -6.29 -1.69
N VAL A 98 5.67 -5.37 -1.01
CA VAL A 98 5.42 -3.93 -1.18
C VAL A 98 5.82 -3.43 -2.57
N ILE A 99 6.90 -3.97 -3.15
CA ILE A 99 7.31 -3.64 -4.53
C ILE A 99 6.25 -4.14 -5.52
N LEU A 100 5.86 -5.42 -5.40
CA LEU A 100 4.80 -5.99 -6.23
C LEU A 100 3.52 -5.17 -6.07
N GLN A 101 3.22 -4.73 -4.86
CA GLN A 101 2.02 -3.96 -4.60
C GLN A 101 2.02 -2.59 -5.24
N ALA A 102 3.15 -1.87 -5.19
CA ALA A 102 3.31 -0.61 -5.89
C ALA A 102 3.14 -0.81 -7.41
N VAL A 103 3.77 -1.83 -7.99
CA VAL A 103 3.64 -2.14 -9.42
C VAL A 103 2.19 -2.43 -9.81
N LEU A 104 1.51 -3.32 -9.10
CA LEU A 104 0.10 -3.65 -9.37
C LEU A 104 -0.81 -2.44 -9.23
N GLY A 105 -0.56 -1.57 -8.23
CA GLY A 105 -1.34 -0.35 -8.02
C GLY A 105 -1.14 0.66 -9.16
N ILE A 106 0.11 0.90 -9.56
CA ILE A 106 0.46 1.79 -10.68
C ILE A 106 -0.18 1.29 -11.99
N VAL A 107 -0.03 0.01 -12.29
CA VAL A 107 -0.63 -0.58 -13.50
C VAL A 107 -2.15 -0.45 -13.48
N SER A 108 -2.79 -0.73 -12.34
CA SER A 108 -4.26 -0.60 -12.19
C SER A 108 -4.74 0.81 -12.51
N VAL A 109 -4.02 1.84 -12.05
CA VAL A 109 -4.37 3.24 -12.33
C VAL A 109 -4.21 3.57 -13.81
N ILE A 110 -3.08 3.19 -14.43
CA ILE A 110 -2.77 3.49 -15.83
C ILE A 110 -3.81 2.86 -16.79
N ILE A 111 -4.27 1.63 -16.51
CA ILE A 111 -5.24 0.94 -17.35
C ILE A 111 -6.70 1.26 -17.01
N SER A 112 -6.95 1.98 -15.91
CA SER A 112 -8.29 2.29 -15.44
C SER A 112 -9.19 3.02 -16.45
N PRO A 113 -8.71 3.88 -17.37
CA PRO A 113 -9.57 4.48 -18.40
C PRO A 113 -10.23 3.44 -19.33
N GLY A 114 -9.67 2.22 -19.41
CA GLY A 114 -10.21 1.12 -20.21
C GLY A 114 -11.27 0.26 -19.51
N ILE A 115 -11.75 0.65 -18.33
CA ILE A 115 -12.79 -0.10 -17.61
C ILE A 115 -14.10 -0.10 -18.40
N ILE A 116 -14.70 -1.27 -18.54
CA ILE A 116 -16.02 -1.45 -19.16
C ILE A 116 -16.99 -1.97 -18.09
N PRO A 117 -18.02 -1.20 -17.70
CA PRO A 117 -18.97 -1.62 -16.68
C PRO A 117 -19.59 -2.99 -16.98
N GLY A 118 -19.58 -3.88 -15.99
CA GLY A 118 -20.14 -5.23 -16.11
C GLY A 118 -19.26 -6.24 -16.86
N LYS A 119 -18.06 -5.88 -17.29
CA LYS A 119 -17.13 -6.77 -17.97
C LYS A 119 -15.85 -6.95 -17.16
N TRP A 120 -15.50 -8.21 -16.88
CA TRP A 120 -14.20 -8.53 -16.30
C TRP A 120 -13.10 -8.45 -17.35
N ALA A 121 -12.07 -7.64 -17.09
CA ALA A 121 -10.94 -7.39 -17.99
C ALA A 121 -9.63 -7.25 -17.20
N ALA A 122 -8.63 -6.65 -17.83
CA ALA A 122 -7.29 -6.48 -17.25
C ALA A 122 -7.31 -5.65 -15.95
N PHE A 123 -8.15 -4.61 -15.87
CA PHE A 123 -8.28 -3.78 -14.67
C PHE A 123 -8.73 -4.60 -13.46
N GLU A 124 -9.78 -5.40 -13.61
CA GLU A 124 -10.33 -6.22 -12.54
C GLU A 124 -9.29 -7.23 -12.04
N TRP A 125 -8.55 -7.88 -12.94
CA TRP A 125 -7.44 -8.75 -12.55
C TRP A 125 -6.37 -8.02 -11.75
N MET A 126 -5.91 -6.86 -12.23
CA MET A 126 -4.89 -6.08 -11.53
C MET A 126 -5.38 -5.59 -10.16
N ALA A 127 -6.62 -5.13 -10.07
CA ALA A 127 -7.23 -4.68 -8.83
C ALA A 127 -7.36 -5.80 -7.79
N GLN A 128 -7.78 -7.01 -8.20
CA GLN A 128 -7.88 -8.16 -7.30
C GLN A 128 -6.51 -8.68 -6.86
N LEU A 129 -5.56 -8.78 -7.79
CA LEU A 129 -4.18 -9.16 -7.47
C LEU A 129 -3.55 -8.15 -6.51
N HIS A 130 -3.84 -6.85 -6.69
CA HIS A 130 -3.43 -5.81 -5.77
C HIS A 130 -4.05 -6.08 -4.39
N GLN A 131 -5.37 -6.28 -4.27
CA GLN A 131 -5.99 -6.57 -2.97
C GLN A 131 -5.39 -7.80 -2.25
N VAL A 132 -5.23 -8.92 -2.96
CA VAL A 132 -4.63 -10.15 -2.41
C VAL A 132 -3.18 -9.92 -1.98
N THR A 133 -2.38 -9.25 -2.80
CA THR A 133 -0.98 -8.91 -2.45
C THR A 133 -0.94 -8.01 -1.21
N GLY A 134 -1.92 -7.12 -1.05
CA GLY A 134 -2.06 -6.27 0.14
C GLY A 134 -2.31 -7.09 1.40
N MET A 135 -3.18 -8.10 1.34
CA MET A 135 -3.42 -9.02 2.46
C MET A 135 -2.16 -9.81 2.81
N LEU A 136 -1.44 -10.32 1.80
CA LEU A 136 -0.17 -11.02 2.01
C LEU A 136 0.90 -10.10 2.61
N LEU A 137 0.96 -8.84 2.18
CA LEU A 137 1.87 -7.84 2.74
C LEU A 137 1.59 -7.65 4.24
N VAL A 138 0.33 -7.49 4.65
CA VAL A 138 -0.06 -7.38 6.06
C VAL A 138 0.40 -8.61 6.85
N LEU A 139 0.13 -9.82 6.37
CA LEU A 139 0.54 -11.06 7.03
C LEU A 139 2.07 -11.16 7.17
N SER A 140 2.81 -10.78 6.13
CA SER A 140 4.28 -10.81 6.15
C SER A 140 4.87 -9.80 7.15
N VAL A 141 4.24 -8.63 7.27
CA VAL A 141 4.63 -7.56 8.19
C VAL A 141 4.31 -7.93 9.63
N ILE A 142 3.14 -8.54 9.90
CA ILE A 142 2.79 -9.09 11.22
C ILE A 142 3.74 -10.23 11.60
N THR A 143 4.05 -11.13 10.68
CA THR A 143 4.99 -12.24 10.92
C THR A 143 6.38 -11.71 11.27
N THR A 144 6.86 -10.71 10.54
CA THR A 144 8.13 -10.06 10.83
C THR A 144 8.11 -9.40 12.21
N TRP A 145 7.03 -8.69 12.56
CA TRP A 145 6.85 -8.07 13.87
C TRP A 145 6.85 -9.12 15.00
N TYR A 146 6.09 -10.20 14.87
CA TYR A 146 6.05 -11.30 15.83
C TYR A 146 7.44 -11.92 16.04
N LEU A 147 8.22 -12.14 14.98
CA LEU A 147 9.58 -12.66 15.08
C LEU A 147 10.56 -11.67 15.72
N THR A 148 10.29 -10.36 15.65
CA THR A 148 11.09 -9.36 16.38
C THR A 148 10.74 -9.24 17.86
N THR A 149 9.47 -9.45 18.23
CA THR A 149 8.99 -9.36 19.63
C THR A 149 9.02 -10.68 20.37
N GLY A 150 9.03 -11.81 19.65
CA GLY A 150 8.97 -13.19 20.15
C GLY A 150 10.16 -13.68 20.98
N LYS A 151 11.01 -12.79 21.50
CA LYS A 151 12.04 -13.11 22.50
C LYS A 151 11.46 -13.49 23.89
N SER A 152 10.16 -13.76 24.02
CA SER A 152 9.49 -14.05 25.29
C SER A 152 8.81 -15.43 25.40
N PHE A 153 9.09 -16.39 24.51
CA PHE A 153 8.77 -17.80 24.77
C PHE A 153 10.07 -18.54 25.15
N LYS A 154 10.56 -18.23 26.35
CA LYS A 154 11.57 -19.07 27.02
C LYS A 154 10.94 -20.45 27.19
N TYR A 155 11.50 -21.47 26.56
CA TYR A 155 11.26 -22.84 26.97
C TYR A 155 11.81 -23.01 28.39
N SER A 156 10.91 -22.92 29.37
CA SER A 156 11.11 -23.50 30.71
C SER A 156 10.17 -24.69 30.83
N LEU A 157 10.65 -25.85 30.37
CA LEU A 157 10.27 -27.16 30.86
C LEU A 157 11.56 -27.96 31.02
#